data_AF-A0A7J9X680-F1
#
_entry.id   AF-A0A7J9X680-F1
#
_cell.length_a   1.000
_cell.length_b   1.000
_cell.length_c   1.000
_cell.angle_alpha   90.00
_cell.angle_beta   90.00
_cell.angle_gamma   90.00
#
_symmetry.space_group_name_H-M   'P 1'
#
loop_
_entity.id
_entity.type
_entity.pdbx_description
1 polymer ?
#
loop_
_entity_poly.entity_id
_entity_poly.type
_entity_poly.pdbx_seq_one_letter_code
_entity_poly.pdbx_strand_id
1 'polypeptide(L)'
;MQVGRRPLDPQAHRRRQHAGGRRRGALQPVINDVPGRTRTQLAEERRRVVDAACTHQLTSAEADTGTCSLSNLGPFGIDHFTALVSPPQSLVVAMGRIRPPAEGGTVSLTVSADHRVLNGARTAEYLDAAATWLERPLRLLLDAATDSTEQPK
;
A
#
# COMPACT_ATOMS: atom_id res chain seq x y z
N MET A 1 -11.41 -2.59 4.79
CA MET A 1 -12.34 -1.44 4.88
C MET A 1 -13.73 -2.01 5.01
N GLN A 2 -14.53 -1.56 5.99
CA GLN A 2 -15.99 -1.70 5.93
C GLN A 2 -16.65 -0.58 6.75
N VAL A 3 -17.83 -0.18 6.24
CA VAL A 3 -18.71 0.92 6.64
C VAL A 3 -19.46 0.63 7.95
N GLY A 4 -19.58 1.64 8.81
CA GLY A 4 -20.54 1.68 9.91
C GLY A 4 -21.47 2.89 9.74
N ARG A 5 -22.79 2.68 9.73
CA ARG A 5 -23.80 3.76 9.75
C ARG A 5 -24.02 4.25 11.18
N ARG A 6 -23.97 5.57 11.41
CA ARG A 6 -24.73 6.31 12.44
C ARG A 6 -24.96 7.78 12.00
N PRO A 7 -26.02 8.45 12.49
CA PRO A 7 -26.49 9.73 11.95
C PRO A 7 -25.58 10.89 12.32
N LEU A 8 -25.56 11.91 11.45
CA LEU A 8 -24.84 13.17 11.62
C LEU A 8 -25.51 14.04 12.70
N ASP A 9 -24.77 14.39 13.75
CA ASP A 9 -25.10 15.50 14.66
C ASP A 9 -24.55 16.81 14.04
N PRO A 10 -25.40 17.80 13.71
CA PRO A 10 -24.98 19.00 12.98
C PRO A 10 -24.22 20.05 13.83
N GLN A 11 -23.91 19.81 15.10
CA GLN A 11 -23.38 20.86 16.01
C GLN A 11 -21.94 20.65 16.53
N ALA A 12 -21.18 19.66 16.05
CA ALA A 12 -19.82 19.38 16.56
C ALA A 12 -18.69 20.25 15.94
N HIS A 13 -18.93 21.54 15.68
CA HIS A 13 -17.90 22.49 15.28
C HIS A 13 -17.32 23.22 16.50
N ARG A 14 -16.45 22.59 17.30
CA ARG A 14 -15.41 23.30 18.08
C ARG A 14 -14.43 22.36 18.80
N ARG A 15 -13.16 22.51 18.42
CA ARG A 15 -11.91 22.30 19.20
C ARG A 15 -11.56 20.88 19.65
N ARG A 16 -10.42 20.37 19.16
CA ARG A 16 -9.17 20.20 19.94
C ARG A 16 -8.09 19.55 19.07
N GLN A 17 -6.94 20.22 18.99
CA GLN A 17 -5.67 19.64 18.57
C GLN A 17 -5.04 18.93 19.78
N HIS A 18 -4.24 17.90 19.48
CA HIS A 18 -3.26 17.18 20.32
C HIS A 18 -3.73 16.07 21.28
N ALA A 19 -2.98 14.96 21.13
CA ALA A 19 -2.65 13.88 22.06
C ALA A 19 -3.63 12.71 22.27
N GLY A 20 -3.08 11.51 22.03
CA GLY A 20 -3.34 10.35 22.90
C GLY A 20 -4.60 9.55 22.61
N GLY A 21 -4.50 8.58 21.70
CA GLY A 21 -5.48 7.51 21.57
C GLY A 21 -5.79 7.21 20.10
N ARG A 22 -4.96 6.39 19.45
CA ARG A 22 -5.40 5.72 18.21
C ARG A 22 -6.51 4.75 18.60
N ARG A 23 -7.76 5.25 18.65
CA ARG A 23 -8.98 4.44 18.69
C ARG A 23 -8.81 3.36 17.64
N ARG A 24 -8.69 2.08 18.05
CA ARG A 24 -8.54 0.84 17.24
C ARG A 24 -8.78 1.06 15.74
N GLY A 25 -7.82 1.73 15.12
CA GLY A 25 -7.89 2.20 13.75
C GLY A 25 -6.97 1.31 12.95
N ALA A 26 -7.20 1.22 11.64
CA ALA A 26 -6.33 0.45 10.76
C ALA A 26 -4.87 0.88 10.98
N LEU A 27 -4.07 -0.01 11.56
CA LEU A 27 -2.62 0.17 11.64
C LEU A 27 -2.08 0.11 10.22
N GLN A 28 -1.33 1.13 9.83
CA GLN A 28 -0.64 1.18 8.54
C GLN A 28 0.85 0.94 8.80
N PRO A 29 1.31 -0.33 8.80
CA PRO A 29 2.72 -0.63 8.94
C PRO A 29 3.52 -0.07 7.77
N VAL A 30 4.72 0.44 8.04
CA VAL A 30 5.65 0.95 7.05
C VAL A 30 6.84 0.01 6.90
N ILE A 31 7.21 -0.29 5.65
CA ILE A 31 8.49 -0.91 5.31
C ILE A 31 9.44 0.22 4.89
N ASN A 32 10.52 0.40 5.65
CA ASN A 32 11.54 1.42 5.38
C ASN A 32 12.62 0.89 4.42
N ASP A 33 13.35 1.79 3.76
CA ASP A 33 14.51 1.48 2.92
C ASP A 33 14.24 0.38 1.89
N VAL A 34 13.12 0.50 1.16
CA VAL A 34 12.74 -0.43 0.09
C VAL A 34 13.74 -0.45 -1.08
N PRO A 35 14.30 0.68 -1.55
CA PRO A 35 15.27 0.67 -2.65
C PRO A 35 16.47 -0.22 -2.36
N GLY A 36 16.87 -1.06 -3.33
CA GLY A 36 18.01 -1.98 -3.20
C GLY A 36 17.71 -3.28 -2.45
N ARG A 37 16.49 -3.47 -1.91
CA ARG A 37 16.08 -4.77 -1.35
C ARG A 37 15.62 -5.72 -2.44
N THR A 38 16.04 -6.97 -2.33
CA THR A 38 15.53 -8.06 -3.16
C THR A 38 14.06 -8.34 -2.86
N ARG A 39 13.36 -9.01 -3.78
CA ARG A 39 11.95 -9.39 -3.57
C ARG A 39 11.78 -10.29 -2.35
N THR A 40 12.70 -11.22 -2.12
CA THR A 40 12.65 -12.14 -0.98
C THR A 40 12.76 -11.36 0.33
N GLN A 41 13.73 -10.44 0.43
CA GLN A 41 13.88 -9.57 1.59
C GLN A 41 12.62 -8.71 1.81
N LEU A 42 12.01 -8.17 0.77
CA LEU A 42 10.76 -7.40 0.88
C LEU A 42 9.58 -8.28 1.33
N ALA A 43 9.49 -9.52 0.86
CA ALA A 43 8.43 -10.44 1.26
C ALA A 43 8.55 -10.87 2.73
N GLU A 44 9.76 -11.16 3.19
CA GLU A 44 10.09 -11.48 4.58
C GLU A 44 9.80 -10.28 5.48
N GLU A 45 10.28 -9.10 5.09
CA GLU A 45 10.08 -7.87 5.84
C GLU A 45 8.60 -7.51 5.94
N ARG A 46 7.85 -7.61 4.83
CA ARG A 46 6.39 -7.41 4.85
C ARG A 46 5.73 -8.32 5.88
N ARG A 47 6.10 -9.60 5.92
CA ARG A 47 5.54 -10.55 6.88
C ARG A 47 5.87 -10.14 8.31
N ARG A 48 7.14 -9.83 8.60
CA ARG A 48 7.59 -9.37 9.91
C ARG A 48 6.82 -8.15 10.40
N VAL A 49 6.70 -7.11 9.58
CA VAL A 49 6.04 -5.86 9.98
C VAL A 49 4.53 -6.06 10.11
N VAL A 50 3.90 -6.89 9.28
CA VAL A 50 2.48 -7.25 9.44
C VAL A 50 2.24 -8.00 10.75
N ASP A 51 3.09 -8.97 11.09
CA ASP A 51 2.99 -9.71 12.35
C ASP A 51 3.20 -8.78 13.57
N ALA A 52 4.15 -7.85 13.48
CA ALA A 52 4.35 -6.81 14.49
C ALA A 52 3.13 -5.87 14.61
N ALA A 53 2.49 -5.50 13.49
CA ALA A 53 1.25 -4.71 13.51
C ALA A 53 0.10 -5.45 14.21
N CYS A 54 -0.08 -6.74 13.90
CA CYS A 54 -1.11 -7.59 14.49
C CYS A 54 -0.90 -7.81 16.00
N THR A 55 0.36 -7.91 16.44
CA THR A 55 0.73 -8.11 17.85
C THR A 55 0.95 -6.81 18.62
N HIS A 56 0.73 -5.65 17.98
CA HIS A 56 0.97 -4.31 18.54
C HIS A 56 2.43 -4.05 18.97
N GLN A 57 3.39 -4.66 18.28
CA GLN A 57 4.83 -4.57 18.55
C GLN A 57 5.58 -3.80 17.45
N LEU A 58 4.90 -2.90 16.73
CA LEU A 58 5.56 -2.03 15.77
C LEU A 58 6.56 -1.12 16.47
N THR A 59 7.76 -1.02 15.91
CA THR A 59 8.72 0.01 16.28
C THR A 59 8.18 1.40 15.90
N SER A 60 8.75 2.45 16.50
CA SER A 60 8.38 3.83 16.15
C SER A 60 8.56 4.11 14.66
N ALA A 61 9.61 3.57 14.03
CA ALA A 61 9.89 3.77 12.60
C ALA A 61 8.90 3.05 11.68
N GLU A 62 8.29 1.94 12.13
CA GLU A 62 7.31 1.19 11.35
C GLU A 62 5.88 1.70 11.56
N ALA A 63 5.65 2.46 12.63
CA ALA A 63 4.37 3.08 12.96
C ALA A 63 4.28 4.56 12.53
N ASP A 64 5.36 5.09 11.96
CA ASP A 64 5.45 6.43 11.38
C ASP A 64 4.84 6.47 9.96
N THR A 65 5.03 7.56 9.24
CA THR A 65 4.44 7.79 7.92
C THR A 65 5.42 7.48 6.80
N GLY A 66 5.07 6.54 5.94
CA GLY A 66 5.80 6.27 4.70
C GLY A 66 5.56 7.33 3.61
N THR A 67 6.23 7.17 2.47
CA THR A 67 6.14 8.08 1.31
C THR A 67 4.94 7.80 0.40
N CYS A 68 4.59 6.52 0.25
CA CYS A 68 3.41 6.04 -0.46
C CYS A 68 2.78 4.87 0.30
N SER A 69 1.54 4.53 -0.02
CA SER A 69 0.84 3.39 0.59
C SER A 69 0.18 2.47 -0.44
N LEU A 70 0.05 1.19 -0.07
CA LEU A 70 -0.72 0.19 -0.81
C LEU A 70 -1.88 -0.27 0.09
N SER A 71 -3.10 -0.19 -0.42
CA SER A 71 -4.30 -0.67 0.26
C SER A 71 -4.88 -1.83 -0.53
N ASN A 72 -5.04 -2.99 0.10
CA ASN A 72 -5.64 -4.17 -0.53
C ASN A 72 -6.99 -4.48 0.12
N LEU A 73 -8.07 -4.28 -0.63
CA LEU A 73 -9.42 -4.65 -0.22
C LEU A 73 -10.00 -5.82 -1.01
N GLY A 74 -9.20 -6.40 -1.91
CA GLY A 74 -9.59 -7.57 -2.69
C GLY A 74 -10.08 -8.75 -1.86
N PRO A 75 -9.45 -9.11 -0.72
CA PRO A 75 -9.94 -10.17 0.16
C PRO A 75 -11.35 -9.94 0.72
N PHE A 76 -11.85 -8.69 0.70
CA PHE A 76 -13.19 -8.33 1.14
C PHE A 76 -14.21 -8.32 -0.02
N GLY A 77 -13.85 -8.83 -1.20
CA GLY A 77 -14.73 -8.89 -2.36
C GLY A 77 -14.87 -7.57 -3.12
N ILE A 78 -14.04 -6.57 -2.82
CA ILE A 78 -14.09 -5.26 -3.46
C ILE A 78 -13.31 -5.29 -4.77
N ASP A 79 -13.97 -5.06 -5.90
CA ASP A 79 -13.32 -4.99 -7.21
C ASP A 79 -12.64 -3.63 -7.46
N HIS A 80 -13.25 -2.54 -7.01
CA HIS A 80 -12.74 -1.17 -7.19
C HIS A 80 -13.03 -0.32 -5.96
N PHE A 81 -12.05 0.49 -5.56
CA PHE A 81 -12.25 1.55 -4.57
C PHE A 81 -11.23 2.66 -4.77
N THR A 82 -11.54 3.82 -4.22
CA THR A 82 -10.63 4.98 -4.19
C THR A 82 -10.11 5.13 -2.77
N ALA A 83 -8.82 4.93 -2.58
CA ALA A 83 -8.15 5.25 -1.34
C ALA A 83 -7.85 6.76 -1.28
N LEU A 84 -7.96 7.36 -0.09
CA LEU A 84 -7.56 8.75 0.12
C LEU A 84 -6.07 8.80 0.44
N VAL A 85 -5.36 9.72 -0.22
CA VAL A 85 -3.97 10.03 0.13
C VAL A 85 -3.97 10.63 1.54
N SER A 86 -3.12 10.09 2.42
CA SER A 86 -2.93 10.58 3.79
C SER A 86 -1.67 11.43 3.85
N PRO A 87 -1.75 12.77 3.92
CA PRO A 87 -0.55 13.60 4.06
C PRO A 87 0.29 13.15 5.27
N PRO A 88 1.63 13.12 5.17
CA PRO A 88 2.49 13.62 4.07
C PRO A 88 2.71 12.67 2.88
N GLN A 89 1.97 11.56 2.73
CA GLN A 89 2.10 10.69 1.55
C GLN A 89 1.75 11.43 0.26
N SER A 90 2.40 11.07 -0.84
CA SER A 90 2.13 11.65 -2.17
C SER A 90 1.18 10.80 -3.01
N LEU A 91 1.07 9.50 -2.69
CA LEU A 91 0.38 8.50 -3.50
C LEU A 91 -0.18 7.37 -2.64
N VAL A 92 -1.36 6.88 -3.01
CA VAL A 92 -1.87 5.58 -2.56
C VAL A 92 -2.34 4.74 -3.74
N VAL A 93 -1.97 3.47 -3.74
CA VAL A 93 -2.42 2.46 -4.70
C VAL A 93 -3.46 1.57 -4.01
N ALA A 94 -4.65 1.48 -4.59
CA ALA A 94 -5.75 0.65 -4.14
C ALA A 94 -5.86 -0.59 -5.04
N MET A 95 -5.70 -1.77 -4.44
CA MET A 95 -5.77 -3.06 -5.11
C MET A 95 -7.11 -3.74 -4.83
N GLY A 96 -7.85 -4.00 -5.92
CA GLY A 96 -9.09 -4.75 -5.90
C GLY A 96 -8.90 -6.27 -5.80
N ARG A 97 -10.01 -6.98 -5.90
CA ARG A 97 -10.06 -8.44 -5.91
C ARG A 97 -9.30 -9.01 -7.11
N ILE A 98 -8.41 -9.97 -6.83
CA ILE A 98 -7.78 -10.79 -7.87
C ILE A 98 -8.76 -11.87 -8.29
N ARG A 99 -9.08 -11.94 -9.58
CA ARG A 99 -9.94 -13.00 -10.14
C ARG A 99 -9.06 -14.14 -10.66
N PRO A 100 -9.41 -15.41 -10.36
CA PRO A 100 -8.58 -16.55 -10.68
C PRO A 100 -8.42 -16.78 -12.20
N PRO A 101 -7.33 -17.45 -12.60
CA PRO A 101 -6.79 -17.41 -13.97
C PRO A 101 -7.50 -18.30 -15.00
N ALA A 102 -8.70 -18.81 -14.73
CA ALA A 102 -9.46 -19.59 -15.73
C ALA A 102 -9.64 -18.83 -17.06
N GLU A 103 -9.49 -17.50 -17.03
CA GLU A 103 -9.46 -16.59 -18.18
C GLU A 103 -8.31 -15.55 -18.07
N GLY A 104 -7.09 -15.97 -17.75
CA GLY A 104 -5.92 -15.07 -17.76
C GLY A 104 -5.71 -14.22 -16.49
N GLY A 105 -6.68 -14.21 -15.57
CA GLY A 105 -6.57 -13.59 -14.26
C GLY A 105 -6.57 -12.06 -14.34
N THR A 106 -7.42 -11.40 -13.55
CA THR A 106 -7.54 -9.94 -13.59
C THR A 106 -7.40 -9.34 -12.21
N VAL A 107 -6.74 -8.19 -12.12
CA VAL A 107 -6.71 -7.35 -10.92
C VAL A 107 -6.88 -5.90 -11.32
N SER A 108 -7.68 -5.17 -10.56
CA SER A 108 -7.88 -3.73 -10.76
C SER A 108 -6.98 -2.97 -9.79
N LEU A 109 -6.24 -2.00 -10.33
CA LEU A 109 -5.46 -1.03 -9.56
C LEU A 109 -6.04 0.37 -9.75
N THR A 110 -6.33 1.06 -8.65
CA THR A 110 -6.74 2.47 -8.65
C THR A 110 -5.65 3.28 -7.96
N VAL A 111 -5.21 4.39 -8.56
CA VAL A 111 -4.19 5.26 -7.95
C VAL A 111 -4.78 6.62 -7.63
N SER A 112 -4.62 7.04 -6.39
CA SER A 112 -4.91 8.41 -5.95
C SER A 112 -3.59 9.11 -5.66
N ALA A 113 -3.37 10.26 -6.30
CA ALA A 113 -2.15 11.05 -6.19
C ALA A 113 -2.46 12.47 -5.73
N ASP A 114 -1.58 13.07 -4.92
CA ASP A 114 -1.60 14.51 -4.68
C ASP A 114 -1.07 15.24 -5.91
N HIS A 115 -1.98 15.87 -6.65
CA HIS A 115 -1.66 16.53 -7.91
C HIS A 115 -0.75 17.76 -7.78
N ARG A 116 -0.52 18.23 -6.54
CA ARG A 116 0.45 19.29 -6.23
C ARG A 116 1.89 18.77 -6.26
N VAL A 117 2.08 17.47 -6.07
CA VAL A 117 3.39 16.79 -5.98
C VAL A 117 3.63 15.92 -7.22
N LEU A 118 2.62 15.22 -7.71
CA LEU A 118 2.67 14.33 -8.86
C LEU A 118 1.75 14.81 -9.98
N ASN A 119 2.12 14.58 -11.24
CA ASN A 119 1.26 14.87 -12.38
C ASN A 119 0.66 13.57 -12.96
N GLY A 120 -0.41 13.72 -13.74
CA GLY A 120 -1.16 12.58 -14.26
C GLY A 120 -0.36 11.70 -15.23
N ALA A 121 0.58 12.28 -15.99
CA ALA A 121 1.43 11.52 -16.90
C ALA A 121 2.36 10.56 -16.14
N ARG A 122 3.02 11.02 -15.08
CA ARG A 122 3.86 10.17 -14.22
C ARG A 122 3.06 9.09 -13.51
N THR A 123 1.83 9.41 -13.08
CA THR A 123 0.93 8.42 -12.49
C THR A 123 0.52 7.34 -13.50
N ALA A 124 0.27 7.71 -14.76
CA ALA A 124 -0.03 6.77 -15.83
C ALA A 124 1.16 5.87 -16.17
N GLU A 125 2.37 6.43 -16.28
CA GLU A 125 3.61 5.67 -16.49
C GLU A 125 3.85 4.65 -15.37
N TYR A 126 3.60 5.04 -14.11
CA TYR A 126 3.71 4.13 -12.96
C TYR A 126 2.73 2.95 -13.07
N LEU A 127 1.47 3.23 -13.44
CA LEU A 127 0.45 2.19 -13.60
C LEU A 127 0.75 1.24 -14.75
N ASP A 128 1.25 1.76 -15.88
CA ASP A 128 1.66 0.96 -17.04
C ASP A 128 2.84 0.03 -16.70
N ALA A 129 3.84 0.56 -15.99
CA ALA A 129 4.94 -0.26 -15.48
C ALA A 129 4.42 -1.34 -14.52
N ALA A 130 3.56 -0.98 -13.57
CA ALA A 130 2.98 -1.94 -12.62
C ALA A 130 2.18 -3.05 -13.34
N ALA A 131 1.36 -2.70 -14.33
CA ALA A 131 0.62 -3.65 -15.15
C ALA A 131 1.58 -4.58 -15.90
N THR A 132 2.60 -4.04 -16.57
CA THR A 132 3.61 -4.81 -17.29
C THR A 132 4.30 -5.85 -16.40
N TRP A 133 4.64 -5.48 -15.17
CA TRP A 133 5.26 -6.38 -14.21
C TRP A 133 4.30 -7.49 -13.74
N LEU A 134 3.03 -7.14 -13.48
CA LEU A 134 2.01 -8.09 -13.02
C LEU A 134 1.57 -9.07 -14.11
N GLU A 135 1.47 -8.63 -15.36
CA GLU A 135 1.09 -9.45 -16.52
C GLU A 135 2.21 -10.40 -16.96
N ARG A 136 3.46 -10.13 -16.57
CA ARG A 136 4.64 -10.93 -16.91
C ARG A 136 5.32 -11.47 -15.66
N PRO A 137 4.66 -12.35 -14.88
CA PRO A 137 5.18 -12.81 -13.59
C PRO A 137 6.50 -13.59 -13.73
N LEU A 138 6.76 -14.23 -14.87
CA LEU A 138 8.04 -14.89 -15.12
C LEU A 138 9.21 -13.91 -15.19
N ARG A 139 9.01 -12.66 -15.64
CA ARG A 139 10.07 -11.64 -15.59
C ARG A 139 10.41 -11.28 -14.16
N LEU A 140 9.38 -11.06 -13.32
CA LEU A 140 9.57 -10.87 -11.89
C LEU A 140 10.33 -12.05 -11.26
N LEU A 141 10.05 -13.29 -11.67
CA LEU A 141 10.71 -14.49 -11.13
C LEU A 141 12.14 -14.67 -11.62
N LEU A 142 12.44 -14.35 -12.89
CA LEU A 142 13.74 -14.55 -13.52
C LEU A 142 14.75 -13.42 -13.19
N ASP A 143 14.29 -12.19 -12.99
CA ASP A 143 15.14 -11.10 -12.51
C ASP A 143 15.67 -11.37 -11.08
N ALA A 144 15.04 -12.30 -10.35
CA ALA A 144 15.55 -12.79 -9.07
C ALA A 144 16.75 -13.75 -9.21
N ALA A 145 17.02 -14.31 -10.40
CA ALA A 145 18.20 -15.14 -10.65
C ALA A 145 19.48 -14.30 -10.81
N THR A 146 19.35 -13.01 -11.11
CA THR A 146 20.46 -12.04 -11.19
C THR A 146 20.78 -11.35 -9.87
N ASP A 147 19.95 -11.50 -8.83
CA ASP A 147 20.18 -10.99 -7.47
C ASP A 147 21.32 -11.73 -6.71
N SER A 148 21.93 -12.76 -7.32
CA SER A 148 23.00 -13.56 -6.71
C SER A 148 24.43 -13.15 -7.13
N THR A 149 24.62 -12.08 -7.92
CA THR A 149 25.95 -11.79 -8.51
C THR A 149 26.52 -10.40 -8.25
N GLU A 150 25.88 -9.53 -7.46
CA GLU A 150 26.47 -8.21 -7.17
C GLU A 150 26.39 -7.86 -5.68
N GLN A 151 27.32 -8.42 -4.90
CA GLN A 151 27.77 -7.82 -3.65
C GLN A 151 28.82 -6.75 -4.00
N PRO A 152 28.58 -5.45 -3.78
CA PRO A 152 29.62 -4.46 -3.92
C PRO A 152 30.60 -4.58 -2.74
N LYS A 153 31.88 -4.57 -3.09
CA LYS A 153 33.05 -4.61 -2.21
C LYS A 153 33.26 -3.27 -1.50
#